data_AF-L0D9A3-F1
#
_entry.id   AF-L0D9A3-F1
#
_cell.length_a   1.000
_cell.length_b   1.000
_cell.length_c   1.000
_cell.angle_alpha   90.00
_cell.angle_beta   90.00
_cell.angle_gamma   90.00
#
_symmetry.space_group_name_H-M   'P 1'
#
loop_
_entity.id
_entity.type
_entity.pdbx_description
1 polymer ?
#
loop_
_entity_poly.entity_id
_entity_poly.type
_entity_poly.pdbx_seq_one_letter_code
_entity_poly.pdbx_strand_id
1 'polypeptide(L)'
;MFDNRWDNWSGDFAESFAADQLDPRVRGCVSEILSHFGQSVRLIDRDFPDEVSSGTFATVLTEQMPRLALPEATRPLAPEVIAQFLEYLRETGRVGEAADWAAQIRVIARSYNERLKPGGGVKGVPIRRPADVSSASRNDPCPCGSGKKYKKCCMGRA
;
A
#
# COMPACT_ATOMS: atom_id res chain seq x y z
N MET A 1 -1.18 2.61 24.73
CA MET A 1 -1.20 1.13 24.85
C MET A 1 -0.97 0.61 23.44
N PHE A 2 0.11 -0.11 23.17
CA PHE A 2 0.35 -0.65 21.83
C PHE A 2 -0.63 -1.79 21.58
N ASP A 3 -1.47 -1.67 20.55
CA ASP A 3 -2.37 -2.74 20.15
C ASP A 3 -1.54 -3.87 19.53
N ASN A 4 -1.19 -4.88 20.32
CA ASN A 4 -0.42 -6.04 19.86
C ASN A 4 -1.31 -7.16 19.28
N ARG A 5 -2.62 -6.91 19.07
CA ARG A 5 -3.55 -7.93 18.57
C ARG A 5 -3.13 -8.47 17.21
N TRP A 6 -2.77 -7.58 16.29
CA TRP A 6 -2.31 -7.95 14.96
C TRP A 6 -1.08 -8.88 14.98
N ASP A 7 -0.09 -8.57 15.81
CA ASP A 7 1.16 -9.34 15.92
C ASP A 7 0.91 -10.72 16.57
N ASN A 8 0.05 -10.76 17.59
CA ASN A 8 -0.37 -12.03 18.17
C ASN A 8 -1.13 -12.91 17.16
N TRP A 9 -2.00 -12.31 16.35
CA TRP A 9 -2.74 -13.04 15.33
C TRP A 9 -1.86 -13.50 14.18
N SER A 10 -0.85 -12.73 13.79
CA SER A 10 0.10 -13.12 12.75
C SER A 10 0.98 -14.29 13.20
N GLY A 11 1.38 -14.33 14.49
CA GLY A 11 2.06 -15.47 15.10
C GLY A 11 1.21 -16.74 15.07
N ASP A 12 -0.03 -16.64 15.55
CA ASP A 12 -0.99 -17.74 15.55
C ASP A 12 -1.31 -18.26 14.14
N PHE A 13 -1.40 -17.37 13.14
CA PHE A 13 -1.51 -17.79 11.74
C PHE A 13 -0.26 -18.54 11.25
N ALA A 14 0.94 -18.05 11.58
CA ALA A 14 2.19 -18.69 11.15
C ALA A 14 2.35 -20.12 11.68
N GLU A 15 1.75 -20.42 12.83
CA GLU A 15 1.71 -21.76 13.43
C GLU A 15 0.51 -22.59 12.96
N SER A 16 -0.44 -22.00 12.22
CA SER A 16 -1.66 -22.66 11.78
C SER A 16 -1.45 -23.53 10.53
N PHE A 17 -2.37 -24.48 10.32
CA PHE A 17 -2.42 -25.27 9.08
C PHE A 17 -2.66 -24.41 7.84
N ALA A 18 -3.27 -23.23 7.97
CA ALA A 18 -3.47 -22.30 6.86
C ALA A 18 -2.12 -21.76 6.35
N ALA A 19 -1.14 -21.54 7.23
CA ALA A 19 0.21 -21.16 6.81
C ALA A 19 0.98 -22.31 6.17
N ASP A 20 0.70 -23.57 6.53
CA ASP A 20 1.30 -24.74 5.87
C ASP A 20 0.81 -24.89 4.42
N GLN A 21 -0.39 -24.41 4.09
CA GLN A 21 -0.90 -24.41 2.72
C GLN A 21 -0.25 -23.35 1.81
N LEU A 22 0.52 -22.41 2.37
CA LEU A 22 1.26 -21.43 1.58
C LEU A 22 2.46 -22.06 0.86
N ASP A 23 2.88 -21.40 -0.22
CA ASP A 23 4.07 -21.77 -0.98
C ASP A 23 5.29 -21.94 -0.03
N PRO A 24 6.05 -23.05 -0.10
CA PRO A 24 7.17 -23.29 0.79
C PRO A 24 8.21 -22.16 0.83
N ARG A 25 8.33 -21.38 -0.26
CA ARG A 25 9.28 -20.25 -0.35
C ARG A 25 8.93 -19.12 0.61
N VAL A 26 7.65 -18.95 0.99
CA VAL A 26 7.22 -17.84 1.86
C VAL A 26 7.10 -18.22 3.33
N ARG A 27 7.06 -19.51 3.68
CA ARG A 27 6.82 -19.99 5.06
C ARG A 27 7.78 -19.37 6.08
N GLY A 28 9.06 -19.23 5.74
CA GLY A 28 10.07 -18.61 6.61
C GLY A 28 9.98 -17.09 6.75
N CYS A 29 9.12 -16.42 5.96
CA CYS A 29 8.98 -14.97 5.92
C CYS A 29 7.54 -14.50 6.23
N VAL A 30 6.61 -15.40 6.56
CA VAL A 30 5.19 -15.07 6.81
C VAL A 30 5.06 -14.00 7.90
N SER A 31 5.66 -14.24 9.07
CA SER A 31 5.58 -13.30 10.19
C SER A 31 6.18 -11.93 9.84
N GLU A 32 7.27 -11.89 9.08
CA GLU A 32 7.90 -10.64 8.65
C GLU A 32 6.99 -9.84 7.69
N ILE A 33 6.40 -10.52 6.71
CA ILE A 33 5.45 -9.94 5.74
C ILE A 33 4.26 -9.32 6.47
N LEU A 34 3.62 -10.09 7.36
CA LEU A 34 2.41 -9.66 8.07
C LEU A 34 2.71 -8.54 9.07
N SER A 35 3.85 -8.61 9.77
CA SER A 35 4.26 -7.58 10.73
C SER A 35 4.54 -6.26 10.02
N HIS A 36 5.31 -6.30 8.92
CA HIS A 36 5.61 -5.10 8.14
C HIS A 36 4.34 -4.50 7.52
N PHE A 37 3.44 -5.34 7.00
CA PHE A 37 2.16 -4.90 6.46
C PHE A 37 1.31 -4.18 7.53
N GLY A 38 1.08 -4.82 8.67
CA GLY A 38 0.27 -4.22 9.74
C GLY A 38 0.86 -2.92 10.28
N GLN A 39 2.18 -2.86 10.45
CA GLN A 39 2.87 -1.62 10.83
C GLN A 39 2.69 -0.52 9.76
N SER A 40 2.81 -0.88 8.48
CA SER A 40 2.65 0.06 7.38
C SER A 40 1.23 0.62 7.28
N VAL A 41 0.21 -0.22 7.53
CA VAL A 41 -1.19 0.23 7.58
C VAL A 41 -1.39 1.19 8.75
N ARG A 42 -0.84 0.88 9.93
CA ARG A 42 -0.94 1.72 11.14
C ARG A 42 -0.29 3.09 11.01
N LEU A 43 0.68 3.25 10.12
CA LEU A 43 1.27 4.55 9.82
C LEU A 43 0.30 5.47 9.08
N ILE A 44 -0.68 4.90 8.36
CA ILE A 44 -1.69 5.62 7.59
C ILE A 44 -3.00 5.71 8.40
N ASP A 45 -3.52 4.57 8.85
CA ASP A 45 -4.73 4.44 9.66
C ASP A 45 -4.38 3.92 11.06
N ARG A 46 -4.36 4.82 12.05
CA ARG A 46 -3.94 4.48 13.42
C ARG A 46 -4.88 3.53 14.15
N ASP A 47 -6.13 3.46 13.72
CA ASP A 47 -7.18 2.67 14.34
C ASP A 47 -7.23 1.21 13.84
N PHE A 48 -6.36 0.87 12.89
CA PHE A 48 -6.23 -0.49 12.38
C PHE A 48 -5.91 -1.50 13.49
N PRO A 49 -6.68 -2.61 13.61
CA PRO A 49 -7.56 -3.20 12.61
C PRO A 49 -9.08 -2.95 12.78
N ASP A 50 -9.52 -1.93 13.51
CA ASP A 50 -10.95 -1.62 13.68
C ASP A 50 -11.50 -0.81 12.49
N GLU A 51 -10.76 0.25 12.09
CA GLU A 51 -11.11 1.09 10.94
C GLU A 51 -9.95 1.18 9.93
N VAL A 52 -10.28 1.09 8.64
CA VAL A 52 -9.33 1.26 7.53
C VAL A 52 -9.92 2.16 6.46
N SER A 53 -9.17 3.19 6.09
CA SER A 53 -9.58 4.11 5.03
C SER A 53 -9.49 3.45 3.65
N SER A 54 -10.40 3.83 2.76
CA SER A 54 -10.37 3.38 1.37
C SER A 54 -9.07 3.78 0.69
N GLY A 55 -8.39 2.82 0.05
CA GLY A 55 -7.13 3.03 -0.64
C GLY A 55 -5.88 2.84 0.22
N THR A 56 -6.00 2.67 1.54
CA THR A 56 -4.85 2.44 2.42
C THR A 56 -4.07 1.19 2.02
N PHE A 57 -4.75 0.06 1.77
CA PHE A 57 -4.08 -1.16 1.30
C PHE A 57 -3.40 -0.98 -0.05
N ALA A 58 -3.96 -0.16 -0.94
CA ALA A 58 -3.33 0.12 -2.24
C ALA A 58 -2.01 0.90 -2.06
N THR A 59 -2.01 1.91 -1.20
CA THR A 59 -0.80 2.67 -0.84
C THR A 59 0.22 1.77 -0.15
N VAL A 60 -0.17 0.99 0.86
CA VAL A 60 0.74 0.10 1.59
C VAL A 60 1.34 -0.96 0.67
N LEU A 61 0.52 -1.68 -0.09
CA LEU A 61 1.01 -2.72 -1.01
C LEU A 61 1.91 -2.12 -2.09
N THR A 62 1.60 -0.96 -2.66
CA THR A 62 2.36 -0.45 -3.81
C THR A 62 3.56 0.41 -3.45
N GLU A 63 3.61 1.01 -2.25
CA GLU A 63 4.66 1.93 -1.84
C GLU A 63 5.54 1.42 -0.70
N GLN A 64 4.97 0.68 0.26
CA GLN A 64 5.67 0.22 1.47
C GLN A 64 6.17 -1.21 1.31
N MET A 65 5.30 -2.15 0.92
CA MET A 65 5.64 -3.58 0.78
C MET A 65 6.80 -3.87 -0.19
N PRO A 66 6.98 -3.19 -1.34
CA PRO A 66 8.08 -3.46 -2.24
C PRO A 66 9.45 -3.05 -1.68
N ARG A 67 9.48 -2.30 -0.55
CA ARG A 67 10.70 -1.92 0.17
C ARG A 67 11.14 -2.97 1.19
N LEU A 68 10.28 -3.93 1.53
CA LEU A 68 10.63 -5.02 2.43
C LEU A 68 11.71 -5.89 1.78
N ALA A 69 12.73 -6.23 2.57
CA ALA A 69 13.92 -6.94 2.12
C ALA A 69 13.65 -8.45 1.94
N LEU A 70 12.77 -8.79 0.98
CA LEU A 70 12.44 -10.17 0.65
C LEU A 70 13.29 -10.70 -0.52
N PRO A 71 13.59 -12.02 -0.55
CA PRO A 71 14.10 -12.70 -1.73
C PRO A 71 13.27 -12.40 -3.00
N GLU A 72 13.91 -12.26 -4.17
CA GLU A 72 13.18 -11.93 -5.41
C GLU A 72 12.07 -12.93 -5.75
N ALA A 73 12.27 -14.21 -5.43
CA ALA A 73 11.29 -15.27 -5.66
C ALA A 73 10.08 -15.21 -4.71
N THR A 74 10.19 -14.55 -3.55
CA THR A 74 9.12 -14.48 -2.54
C THR A 74 8.31 -13.19 -2.63
N ARG A 75 8.90 -12.11 -3.14
CA ARG A 75 8.21 -10.83 -3.37
C ARG A 75 6.84 -10.97 -4.04
N PRO A 76 6.68 -11.61 -5.22
CA PRO A 76 5.38 -11.68 -5.88
C PRO A 76 4.30 -12.42 -5.08
N LEU A 77 4.69 -13.23 -4.09
CA LEU A 77 3.81 -14.02 -3.24
C LEU A 77 3.33 -13.27 -1.99
N ALA A 78 3.98 -12.14 -1.64
CA ALA A 78 3.61 -11.33 -0.48
C ALA A 78 2.11 -10.95 -0.40
N PRO A 79 1.45 -10.46 -1.47
CA PRO A 79 0.02 -10.14 -1.38
C PRO A 79 -0.86 -11.37 -1.13
N GLU A 80 -0.48 -12.55 -1.61
CA GLU A 80 -1.26 -13.77 -1.34
C GLU A 80 -1.14 -14.21 0.12
N VAL A 81 0.05 -14.08 0.72
CA VAL A 81 0.24 -14.33 2.17
C VAL A 81 -0.68 -13.41 3.00
N ILE A 82 -0.76 -12.13 2.63
CA ILE A 82 -1.63 -11.16 3.31
C ILE A 82 -3.11 -11.53 3.12
N ALA A 83 -3.53 -11.86 1.89
CA ALA A 83 -4.91 -12.23 1.61
C ALA A 83 -5.33 -13.49 2.40
N GLN A 84 -4.48 -14.51 2.45
CA GLN A 84 -4.77 -15.74 3.18
C GLN A 84 -4.85 -15.50 4.69
N PHE A 85 -4.00 -14.63 5.24
CA PHE A 85 -4.07 -14.23 6.64
C PHE A 85 -5.38 -13.49 6.96
N LEU A 86 -5.82 -12.58 6.08
CA LEU A 86 -7.07 -11.86 6.26
C LEU A 86 -8.29 -12.79 6.20
N GLU A 87 -8.29 -13.79 5.32
CA GLU A 87 -9.32 -14.83 5.32
C GLU A 87 -9.31 -15.62 6.63
N TYR A 88 -8.13 -15.98 7.14
CA TYR A 88 -8.01 -16.63 8.44
C TYR A 88 -8.57 -15.78 9.58
N LEU A 89 -8.36 -14.45 9.58
CA LEU A 89 -8.96 -13.55 10.56
C LEU A 89 -10.50 -13.54 10.49
N ARG A 90 -11.06 -13.66 9.29
CA ARG A 90 -12.50 -13.78 9.08
C ARG A 90 -13.04 -15.13 9.57
N GLU A 91 -12.37 -16.23 9.23
CA GLU A 91 -12.76 -17.59 9.65
C GLU A 91 -12.72 -17.76 11.17
N THR A 92 -11.72 -17.16 11.82
CA THR A 92 -11.59 -17.15 13.29
C THR A 92 -12.50 -16.12 13.98
N GLY A 93 -13.25 -15.32 13.22
CA GLY A 93 -14.17 -14.31 13.74
C GLY A 93 -13.48 -13.11 14.41
N ARG A 94 -12.18 -12.89 14.16
CA ARG A 94 -11.40 -11.79 14.75
C ARG A 94 -11.72 -10.45 14.10
N VAL A 95 -11.92 -10.46 12.78
CA VAL A 95 -12.24 -9.27 11.98
C VAL A 95 -13.28 -9.64 10.94
N GLY A 96 -14.49 -9.07 11.05
CA GLY A 96 -15.60 -9.39 10.15
C GLY A 96 -15.37 -8.95 8.70
N GLU A 97 -14.75 -7.79 8.52
CA GLU A 97 -14.48 -7.19 7.20
C GLU A 97 -13.24 -7.75 6.51
N ALA A 98 -12.48 -8.62 7.17
CA ALA A 98 -11.21 -9.11 6.62
C ALA A 98 -11.38 -9.91 5.31
N ALA A 99 -12.56 -10.49 5.05
CA ALA A 99 -12.85 -11.12 3.76
C ALA A 99 -12.87 -10.12 2.59
N ASP A 100 -13.46 -8.94 2.80
CA ASP A 100 -13.49 -7.87 1.79
C ASP A 100 -12.08 -7.33 1.56
N TRP A 101 -11.33 -7.15 2.65
CA TRP A 101 -9.94 -6.74 2.58
C TRP A 101 -9.08 -7.75 1.81
N ALA A 102 -9.25 -9.05 2.06
CA ALA A 102 -8.55 -10.09 1.31
C ALA A 102 -8.84 -10.02 -0.20
N ALA A 103 -10.11 -9.80 -0.57
CA ALA A 103 -10.49 -9.60 -1.97
C ALA A 103 -9.82 -8.34 -2.55
N GLN A 104 -9.79 -7.24 -1.80
CA GLN A 104 -9.14 -6.00 -2.22
C GLN A 104 -7.62 -6.19 -2.42
N ILE A 105 -6.95 -6.90 -1.52
CA ILE A 105 -5.53 -7.25 -1.62
C ILE A 105 -5.24 -8.03 -2.89
N ARG A 106 -6.07 -9.02 -3.24
CA ARG A 106 -5.93 -9.80 -4.48
C ARG A 106 -6.13 -8.95 -5.74
N VAL A 107 -7.06 -8.00 -5.72
CA VAL A 107 -7.23 -7.05 -6.82
C VAL A 107 -5.99 -6.16 -6.98
N ILE A 108 -5.42 -5.67 -5.88
CA ILE A 108 -4.23 -4.82 -5.87
C ILE A 108 -2.95 -5.62 -6.22
N ALA A 109 -2.93 -6.94 -5.98
CA ALA A 109 -1.78 -7.80 -6.21
C ALA A 109 -1.21 -7.67 -7.64
N ARG A 110 -2.07 -7.43 -8.64
CA ARG A 110 -1.62 -7.14 -10.01
C ARG A 110 -0.76 -5.88 -10.06
N SER A 111 -1.26 -4.77 -9.53
CA SER A 111 -0.54 -3.49 -9.50
C SER A 111 0.73 -3.56 -8.64
N TYR A 112 0.72 -4.34 -7.56
CA TYR A 112 1.91 -4.65 -6.77
C TYR A 112 2.99 -5.33 -7.63
N ASN A 113 2.63 -6.40 -8.34
CA ASN A 113 3.55 -7.15 -9.19
C ASN A 113 4.11 -6.30 -10.35
N GLU A 114 3.29 -5.42 -10.95
CA GLU A 114 3.73 -4.50 -11.99
C GLU A 114 4.79 -3.49 -11.50
N ARG A 115 4.81 -3.20 -10.19
CA ARG A 115 5.79 -2.32 -9.56
C ARG A 115 7.10 -3.04 -9.20
N LEU A 116 7.13 -4.37 -9.17
CA LEU A 116 8.38 -5.11 -9.00
C LEU A 116 9.20 -5.00 -10.30
N LYS A 117 10.41 -4.44 -10.23
CA LYS A 117 11.37 -4.47 -11.34
C LYS A 117 12.03 -5.86 -11.40
N PRO A 118 12.36 -6.38 -12.61
CA PRO A 118 13.33 -7.47 -12.71
C PRO A 118 14.67 -6.98 -12.14
N GLY A 119 15.20 -7.62 -11.09
CA GLY A 119 16.38 -7.18 -10.34
C GLY A 119 16.09 -6.45 -9.03
N GLY A 120 14.85 -6.50 -8.53
CA GLY A 120 14.56 -6.20 -7.13
C GLY A 120 14.42 -4.73 -6.73
N GLY A 121 14.10 -3.83 -7.67
CA GLY A 121 13.75 -2.43 -7.38
C GLY A 121 12.25 -2.15 -7.49
N VAL A 122 11.75 -1.10 -6.83
CA VAL A 122 10.38 -0.61 -7.03
C VAL A 122 10.35 0.31 -8.26
N LYS A 123 9.45 0.10 -9.22
CA LYS A 123 9.12 1.13 -10.21
C LYS A 123 8.53 2.30 -9.44
N GLY A 124 9.32 3.37 -9.29
CA GLY A 124 8.80 4.64 -8.81
C GLY A 124 7.69 5.05 -9.75
N VAL A 125 6.48 5.21 -9.22
CA VAL A 125 5.50 6.06 -9.89
C VAL A 125 6.19 7.42 -10.02
N PRO A 126 6.30 8.02 -11.21
CA PRO A 126 6.70 9.41 -11.29
C PRO A 126 5.69 10.17 -10.45
N ILE A 127 6.13 10.69 -9.30
CA ILE A 127 5.33 11.62 -8.50
C ILE A 127 5.07 12.79 -9.44
N ARG A 128 3.91 12.77 -10.12
CA ARG A 128 3.33 14.01 -10.59
C ARG A 128 3.00 14.72 -9.30
N ARG A 129 3.90 15.63 -8.88
CA ARG A 129 3.53 16.65 -7.90
C ARG A 129 2.15 17.14 -8.36
N PRO A 130 1.12 17.14 -7.50
CA PRO A 130 -0.14 17.79 -7.86
C PRO A 130 0.28 19.15 -8.35
N ALA A 131 0.01 19.43 -9.64
CA ALA A 131 0.58 20.57 -10.33
C ALA A 131 0.46 21.76 -9.39
N ASP A 132 1.61 22.23 -8.92
CA ASP A 132 1.67 23.37 -8.05
C ASP A 132 0.97 24.45 -8.87
N VAL A 133 -0.21 24.89 -8.43
CA VAL A 133 -1.02 25.93 -9.09
C VAL A 133 -0.27 27.28 -9.13
N SER A 134 1.01 27.27 -8.75
CA SER A 134 1.95 28.37 -8.67
C SER A 134 2.86 28.53 -9.89
N SER A 135 2.79 27.64 -10.89
CA SER A 135 3.55 27.80 -12.14
C SER A 135 2.65 27.84 -13.36
N ALA A 136 1.74 28.82 -13.39
CA ALA A 136 1.20 29.29 -14.67
C ALA A 136 2.38 29.62 -15.59
N SER A 137 2.50 28.90 -16.70
CA SER A 137 3.50 29.19 -17.72
C SER A 137 3.35 30.66 -18.14
N ARG A 138 4.45 31.40 -18.33
CA ARG A 138 4.44 32.84 -18.64
C ARG A 138 3.53 33.23 -19.81
N ASN A 139 3.23 32.29 -20.71
CA ASN A 139 2.36 32.50 -21.87
C ASN A 139 0.90 32.02 -21.69
N ASP A 140 0.57 31.34 -20.60
CA ASP A 140 -0.77 30.81 -20.31
C ASP A 140 -1.75 31.96 -20.01
N PRO A 141 -3.07 31.83 -20.29
CA PRO A 141 -4.08 32.76 -19.82
C PRO A 141 -3.95 33.02 -18.31
N CYS A 142 -4.07 34.28 -17.92
CA CYS A 142 -3.81 34.72 -16.56
C CYS A 142 -4.95 34.25 -15.63
N PRO A 143 -4.64 33.61 -14.49
CA PRO A 143 -5.65 33.04 -13.59
C PRO A 143 -6.52 34.09 -12.87
N CYS A 144 -6.23 35.40 -13.03
CA CYS A 144 -7.09 36.48 -12.53
C CYS A 144 -8.36 36.73 -13.37
N GLY A 145 -8.60 35.90 -14.41
CA GLY A 145 -9.80 36.01 -15.24
C GLY A 145 -9.76 37.13 -16.29
N SER A 146 -8.62 37.80 -16.49
CA SER A 146 -8.51 38.94 -17.41
C SER A 146 -8.45 38.56 -18.91
N GLY A 147 -8.34 37.28 -19.24
CA GLY A 147 -8.17 36.79 -20.62
C GLY A 147 -6.81 37.09 -21.26
N LYS A 148 -5.89 37.76 -20.56
CA LYS A 148 -4.53 38.11 -21.04
C LYS A 148 -3.52 37.04 -20.66
N LYS A 149 -2.38 36.92 -21.37
CA LYS A 149 -1.28 36.01 -20.98
C LYS A 149 -0.66 36.42 -19.64
N TYR A 150 -0.30 35.47 -18.78
CA TYR A 150 0.21 35.68 -17.42
C TYR A 150 1.36 36.70 -17.35
N LYS A 151 2.35 36.63 -18.25
CA LYS A 151 3.48 37.58 -18.35
C LYS A 151 3.08 39.03 -18.63
N LYS A 152 1.91 39.26 -19.23
CA LYS A 152 1.40 40.61 -19.57
C LYS A 152 0.34 41.11 -18.59
N CYS A 153 0.03 40.36 -17.54
CA CYS A 153 -0.99 40.71 -16.55
C CYS A 153 -0.39 40.72 -15.15
N CYS A 154 -0.55 39.65 -14.37
CA CYS A 154 -0.11 39.61 -12.98
C CYS A 154 1.42 39.65 -12.82
N MET A 155 2.20 39.22 -13.82
CA MET A 155 3.68 39.20 -13.74
C MET A 155 4.34 40.42 -14.42
N GLY A 156 3.59 41.17 -15.24
CA GLY A 156 4.11 42.33 -15.98
C GLY A 156 3.96 43.66 -15.25
N ARG A 157 3.47 43.66 -14.01
CA ARG A 157 3.44 44.84 -13.14
C ARG A 157 4.74 44.91 -12.34
N ALA A 158 5.74 45.52 -12.95
CA ALA A 158 6.76 46.29 -12.23
C ALA A 158 6.35 47.77 -12.30
#